data_AF-A0A5R8PGQ9-F1
#
_entry.id   AF-A0A5R8PGQ9-F1
#
_cell.length_a   1.000
_cell.length_b   1.000
_cell.length_c   1.000
_cell.angle_alpha   90.00
_cell.angle_beta   90.00
_cell.angle_gamma   90.00
#
_symmetry.space_group_name_H-M   'P 1'
#
loop_
_entity.id
_entity.type
_entity.pdbx_description
1 polymer ?
#
loop_
_entity_poly.entity_id
_entity_poly.type
_entity_poly.pdbx_seq_one_letter_code
_entity_poly.pdbx_strand_id
1 'polypeptide(L)'
;MALTTDREAGNEPRQSAARLSSEIKRRRELAGLSQPQLASLIGYTRQYVSHAERNKNLPSAELIHALETALNAGGELFKLWREAKADQVSRRDPGDGGEGFQDLVAEPVDSVASGRARYLLTPPGRYFAGTSTPVVVAPAVLDDGRVITTSLGALREESLGTPRRSMLLASIKTPDGNQYYGLDRRRARARLTAANPGSPLLFPPAYLLDDFTLAIMWAVTNLDDALLDDDVYLADATARLNSLEGQARSAVGRDSAADLSPVSTMWLGSDVCARHILHHASRLAGPPRFWAREQRGEEACTWLLFTHKYNYLLATADMDTDAEPVRAFCIPQDAVAASGRRERILLLLTAALIESMGIRIAICVEPEYTATPGFVLDRGRRAIVATWVNTDQIWHVDITDRKPVLTEFSDTVGWASTHSIIRMATPPQRLCALADYLSLDWTWLVERARDIANYGGGGLVPPRSRLLSLAGLERACRFLADVGRASQ
;
A
#
# COMPACT_ATOMS: atom_id res chain seq x y z
N MET A 1 11.25 -33.05 46.05
CA MET A 1 10.01 -33.56 45.43
C MET A 1 9.06 -32.39 45.29
N ALA A 2 8.57 -31.97 44.14
CA ALA A 2 8.71 -32.41 42.76
C ALA A 2 8.49 -31.17 41.85
N LEU A 3 9.22 -31.12 40.73
CA LEU A 3 9.08 -30.18 39.62
C LEU A 3 8.29 -30.90 38.52
N THR A 4 7.17 -30.32 38.06
CA THR A 4 6.49 -30.49 36.74
C THR A 4 5.11 -29.84 36.90
N THR A 5 4.67 -28.84 36.15
CA THR A 5 4.44 -28.83 34.70
C THR A 5 4.20 -27.37 34.24
N ASP A 6 5.04 -26.84 33.36
CA ASP A 6 4.75 -25.58 32.66
C ASP A 6 5.34 -25.59 31.24
N ARG A 7 5.21 -26.73 30.55
CA ARG A 7 5.88 -27.00 29.26
C ARG A 7 4.94 -27.37 28.11
N GLU A 8 3.62 -27.24 28.27
CA GLU A 8 2.64 -27.72 27.28
C GLU A 8 2.11 -26.62 26.33
N ALA A 9 2.02 -25.35 26.73
CA ALA A 9 1.47 -24.28 25.87
C ALA A 9 2.37 -23.85 24.69
N GLY A 10 3.67 -24.18 24.71
CA GLY A 10 4.62 -23.82 23.65
C GLY A 10 4.70 -24.81 22.48
N ASN A 11 3.98 -25.95 22.54
CA ASN A 11 4.22 -27.09 21.65
C ASN A 11 3.13 -27.32 20.59
N GLU A 12 1.90 -26.86 20.82
CA GLU A 12 0.74 -27.19 19.96
C GLU A 12 0.86 -26.73 18.50
N PRO A 13 1.25 -25.49 18.17
CA PRO A 13 1.11 -25.06 16.79
C PRO A 13 2.33 -25.44 15.91
N ARG A 14 3.41 -26.00 16.49
CA ARG A 14 4.42 -26.75 15.72
C ARG A 14 3.88 -28.13 15.33
N GLN A 15 2.88 -28.64 16.05
CA GLN A 15 2.24 -29.91 15.76
C GLN A 15 1.31 -29.82 14.55
N SER A 16 0.56 -28.75 14.32
CA SER A 16 -0.38 -28.69 13.16
C SER A 16 0.33 -28.73 11.81
N ALA A 17 1.38 -27.91 11.64
CA ALA A 17 2.21 -27.96 10.43
C ALA A 17 3.03 -29.27 10.33
N ALA A 18 3.45 -29.85 11.46
CA ALA A 18 4.08 -31.18 11.49
C ALA A 18 3.11 -32.30 11.09
N ARG A 19 1.85 -32.22 11.52
CA ARG A 19 0.76 -33.17 11.20
C ARG A 19 0.50 -33.13 9.70
N LEU A 20 0.38 -31.94 9.11
CA LEU A 20 0.26 -31.78 7.66
C LEU A 20 1.45 -32.41 6.92
N SER A 21 2.69 -32.05 7.27
CA SER A 21 3.88 -32.58 6.57
C SER A 21 4.02 -34.10 6.70
N SER A 22 3.65 -34.64 7.85
CA SER A 22 3.71 -36.09 8.11
C SER A 22 2.63 -36.85 7.35
N GLU A 23 1.43 -36.26 7.23
CA GLU A 23 0.32 -36.87 6.52
C GLU A 23 0.56 -36.86 4.99
N ILE A 24 1.14 -35.79 4.44
CA ILE A 24 1.59 -35.75 3.04
C ILE A 24 2.59 -36.87 2.77
N LYS A 25 3.60 -37.02 3.64
CA LYS A 25 4.64 -38.06 3.51
C LYS A 25 4.03 -39.47 3.60
N ARG A 26 3.18 -39.71 4.61
CA ARG A 26 2.51 -41.00 4.83
C ARG A 26 1.69 -41.41 3.61
N ARG A 27 0.88 -40.50 3.05
CA ARG A 27 0.04 -40.79 1.88
C ARG A 27 0.85 -41.03 0.62
N ARG A 28 1.93 -40.27 0.41
CA ARG A 28 2.87 -40.55 -0.69
C ARG A 28 3.46 -41.96 -0.59
N GLU A 29 3.89 -42.37 0.61
CA GLU A 29 4.48 -43.69 0.84
C GLU A 29 3.45 -44.82 0.67
N LEU A 30 2.21 -44.62 1.14
CA LEU A 30 1.09 -45.56 0.90
C LEU A 30 0.74 -45.68 -0.59
N ALA A 31 0.87 -44.60 -1.35
CA ALA A 31 0.72 -44.60 -2.80
C ALA A 31 1.93 -45.21 -3.55
N GLY A 32 2.98 -45.62 -2.84
CA GLY A 32 4.19 -46.21 -3.43
C GLY A 32 5.03 -45.22 -4.26
N LEU A 33 4.82 -43.91 -4.08
CA LEU A 33 5.46 -42.88 -4.90
C LEU A 33 6.75 -42.36 -4.24
N SER A 34 7.80 -42.15 -5.04
CA SER A 34 8.93 -41.32 -4.64
C SER A 34 8.61 -39.83 -4.78
N GLN A 35 9.34 -38.94 -4.07
CA GLN A 35 9.14 -37.50 -4.18
C GLN A 35 9.23 -36.96 -5.63
N PRO A 36 10.21 -37.39 -6.48
CA PRO A 36 10.25 -36.97 -7.88
C PRO A 36 9.04 -37.44 -8.71
N GLN A 37 8.56 -38.66 -8.45
CA GLN A 37 7.40 -39.22 -9.16
C GLN A 37 6.12 -38.47 -8.79
N LEU A 38 5.91 -38.21 -7.50
CA LEU A 38 4.79 -37.38 -7.06
C LEU A 38 4.87 -35.99 -7.68
N ALA A 39 6.06 -35.37 -7.68
CA ALA A 39 6.27 -34.03 -8.25
C ALA A 39 5.91 -33.97 -9.74
N SER A 40 6.36 -34.94 -10.55
CA SER A 40 5.96 -35.04 -11.97
C SER A 40 4.44 -35.21 -12.13
N LEU A 41 3.79 -35.99 -11.26
CA LEU A 41 2.36 -36.25 -11.33
C LEU A 41 1.52 -34.99 -11.07
N ILE A 42 1.99 -34.09 -10.19
CA ILE A 42 1.29 -32.86 -9.83
C ILE A 42 1.76 -31.62 -10.62
N GLY A 43 2.72 -31.77 -11.55
CA GLY A 43 3.24 -30.65 -12.33
C GLY A 43 4.20 -29.72 -11.57
N TYR A 44 4.82 -30.19 -10.48
CA TYR A 44 5.79 -29.43 -9.67
C TYR A 44 7.19 -30.07 -9.70
N THR A 45 8.19 -29.38 -9.18
CA THR A 45 9.55 -29.95 -9.03
C THR A 45 9.66 -30.77 -7.74
N ARG A 46 10.60 -31.73 -7.70
CA ARG A 46 10.91 -32.54 -6.50
C ARG A 46 11.11 -31.67 -5.24
N GLN A 47 11.67 -30.47 -5.40
CA GLN A 47 11.93 -29.56 -4.28
C GLN A 47 10.64 -29.09 -3.60
N TYR A 48 9.56 -28.85 -4.35
CA TYR A 48 8.26 -28.46 -3.78
C TYR A 48 7.65 -29.57 -2.91
N VAL A 49 7.70 -30.82 -3.37
CA VAL A 49 7.24 -31.98 -2.59
C VAL A 49 8.12 -32.19 -1.35
N SER A 50 9.44 -32.08 -1.52
CA SER A 50 10.40 -32.18 -0.41
C SER A 50 10.20 -31.07 0.63
N HIS A 51 9.82 -29.86 0.21
CA HIS A 51 9.49 -28.76 1.10
C HIS A 51 8.15 -28.96 1.80
N ALA A 52 7.13 -29.47 1.11
CA ALA A 52 5.84 -29.77 1.73
C ALA A 52 5.92 -30.88 2.80
N GLU A 53 6.82 -31.85 2.61
CA GLU A 53 7.09 -32.91 3.59
C GLU A 53 8.04 -32.47 4.73
N ARG A 54 8.56 -31.25 4.68
CA ARG A 54 9.40 -30.67 5.72
C ARG A 54 8.61 -29.58 6.44
N ASN A 55 8.51 -29.68 7.76
CA ASN A 55 7.83 -28.70 8.62
C ASN A 55 8.58 -27.35 8.74
N LYS A 56 9.15 -26.83 7.64
CA LYS A 56 9.88 -25.55 7.61
C LYS A 56 9.02 -24.40 7.10
N ASN A 57 8.19 -24.61 6.07
CA ASN A 57 7.28 -23.62 5.49
C ASN A 57 5.96 -24.28 5.08
N LEU A 58 4.83 -23.59 5.29
CA LEU A 58 3.53 -24.10 4.89
C LEU A 58 3.40 -24.08 3.34
N PRO A 59 2.98 -25.18 2.68
CA PRO A 59 2.73 -25.22 1.25
C PRO A 59 1.66 -24.21 0.79
N SER A 60 1.65 -23.84 -0.49
CA SER A 60 0.55 -23.04 -1.05
C SER A 60 -0.76 -23.85 -1.12
N ALA A 61 -1.90 -23.16 -1.11
CA ALA A 61 -3.22 -23.80 -1.25
C ALA A 61 -3.31 -24.62 -2.55
N GLU A 62 -2.75 -24.09 -3.64
CA GLU A 62 -2.70 -24.75 -4.95
C GLU A 62 -1.90 -26.05 -4.92
N LEU A 63 -0.72 -26.04 -4.27
CA LEU A 63 0.08 -27.25 -4.09
C LEU A 63 -0.65 -28.29 -3.24
N ILE A 64 -1.37 -27.86 -2.19
CA ILE A 64 -2.20 -28.79 -1.40
C ILE A 64 -3.35 -29.35 -2.23
N HIS A 65 -4.07 -28.54 -3.02
CA HIS A 65 -5.11 -29.04 -3.91
C HIS A 65 -4.58 -30.07 -4.94
N ALA A 66 -3.40 -29.83 -5.48
CA ALA A 66 -2.75 -30.76 -6.39
C ALA A 66 -2.36 -32.08 -5.68
N LEU A 67 -1.84 -32.00 -4.44
CA LEU A 67 -1.54 -33.16 -3.60
C LEU A 67 -2.81 -33.93 -3.20
N GLU A 68 -3.91 -33.23 -2.92
CA GLU A 68 -5.21 -33.80 -2.58
C GLU A 68 -5.75 -34.71 -3.67
N THR A 69 -5.65 -34.19 -4.90
CA THR A 69 -6.12 -34.86 -6.09
C THR A 69 -5.23 -36.06 -6.41
N ALA A 70 -3.90 -35.88 -6.36
CA ALA A 70 -2.95 -36.94 -6.69
C ALA A 70 -2.85 -38.06 -5.64
N LEU A 71 -3.09 -37.75 -4.36
CA LEU A 71 -3.02 -38.71 -3.25
C LEU A 71 -4.40 -39.20 -2.78
N ASN A 72 -5.46 -38.80 -3.49
CA ASN A 72 -6.87 -39.11 -3.18
C ASN A 72 -7.20 -38.87 -1.70
N ALA A 73 -6.89 -37.68 -1.20
CA ALA A 73 -6.90 -37.40 0.23
C ALA A 73 -8.28 -37.07 0.83
N GLY A 74 -9.34 -37.00 0.01
CA GLY A 74 -10.71 -36.78 0.47
C GLY A 74 -10.93 -35.45 1.22
N GLY A 75 -10.03 -34.47 1.06
CA GLY A 75 -10.08 -33.17 1.72
C GLY A 75 -9.34 -33.08 3.07
N GLU A 76 -8.71 -34.17 3.53
CA GLU A 76 -8.03 -34.22 4.83
C GLU A 76 -6.74 -33.38 4.90
N LEU A 77 -5.88 -33.35 3.87
CA LEU A 77 -4.72 -32.46 3.88
C LEU A 77 -5.14 -31.00 3.72
N PHE A 78 -6.23 -30.71 3.00
CA PHE A 78 -6.77 -29.36 2.91
C PHE A 78 -7.34 -28.88 4.25
N LYS A 79 -7.97 -29.77 5.03
CA LYS A 79 -8.39 -29.49 6.41
C LYS A 79 -7.18 -29.21 7.32
N LEU A 80 -6.18 -30.09 7.31
CA LEU A 80 -4.94 -29.90 8.07
C LEU A 80 -4.17 -28.65 7.64
N TRP A 81 -4.24 -28.29 6.35
CA TRP A 81 -3.65 -27.07 5.83
C TRP A 81 -4.39 -25.83 6.32
N ARG A 82 -5.73 -25.84 6.36
CA ARG A 82 -6.50 -24.72 6.94
C ARG A 82 -6.21 -24.55 8.43
N GLU A 83 -6.13 -25.63 9.18
CA GLU A 83 -5.76 -25.61 10.60
C GLU A 83 -4.34 -25.05 10.79
N ALA A 84 -3.36 -25.57 10.02
CA ALA A 84 -1.98 -25.07 10.06
C ALA A 84 -1.84 -23.62 9.53
N LYS A 85 -2.72 -23.18 8.62
CA LYS A 85 -2.77 -21.81 8.10
C LYS A 85 -3.39 -20.87 9.12
N ALA A 86 -4.47 -21.26 9.80
CA ALA A 86 -5.05 -20.53 10.90
C ALA A 86 -4.02 -20.37 12.03
N ASP A 87 -3.32 -21.45 12.40
CA ASP A 87 -2.22 -21.40 13.36
C ASP A 87 -1.05 -20.52 12.89
N GLN A 88 -0.72 -20.55 11.60
CA GLN A 88 0.31 -19.68 11.02
C GLN A 88 -0.12 -18.20 11.00
N VAL A 89 -1.41 -17.90 10.80
CA VAL A 89 -1.96 -16.54 10.82
C VAL A 89 -2.03 -16.02 12.26
N SER A 90 -2.55 -16.82 13.20
CA SER A 90 -2.49 -16.54 14.64
C SER A 90 -1.06 -16.43 15.18
N ARG A 91 -0.07 -17.03 14.49
CA ARG A 91 1.38 -16.91 14.74
C ARG A 91 2.13 -16.02 13.75
N ARG A 92 1.46 -15.27 12.89
CA ARG A 92 2.05 -14.11 12.20
C ARG A 92 1.70 -12.81 12.94
N ASP A 93 0.88 -12.93 13.98
CA ASP A 93 0.70 -12.00 15.09
C ASP A 93 1.81 -11.94 16.19
N PRO A 94 3.00 -12.57 16.06
CA PRO A 94 4.18 -12.30 16.87
C PRO A 94 5.28 -11.68 16.01
N GLY A 95 4.90 -10.63 15.28
CA GLY A 95 5.77 -9.90 14.34
C GLY A 95 5.07 -8.75 13.63
N ASP A 96 3.73 -8.71 13.63
CA ASP A 96 3.02 -7.44 13.73
C ASP A 96 3.26 -6.97 15.17
N GLY A 97 3.98 -5.87 15.34
CA GLY A 97 3.78 -5.10 16.56
C GLY A 97 2.29 -4.78 16.54
N GLY A 98 1.51 -5.48 17.35
CA GLY A 98 0.17 -5.10 17.70
C GLY A 98 0.24 -3.76 18.40
N GLU A 99 0.56 -2.70 17.65
CA GLU A 99 0.12 -1.37 17.99
C GLU A 99 -1.39 -1.38 17.74
N GLY A 100 -2.14 -1.99 18.65
CA GLY A 100 -3.44 -1.42 18.96
C GLY A 100 -3.22 0.08 19.12
N PHE A 101 -4.16 0.90 18.67
CA PHE A 101 -4.07 2.37 18.77
C PHE A 101 -3.58 2.87 20.16
N GLN A 102 -3.75 2.05 21.20
CA GLN A 102 -3.17 2.20 22.54
C GLN A 102 -1.63 2.38 22.59
N ASP A 103 -0.85 1.84 21.65
CA ASP A 103 0.61 2.06 21.54
C ASP A 103 0.96 3.27 20.66
N LEU A 104 0.07 3.64 19.72
CA LEU A 104 0.23 4.81 18.85
C LEU A 104 0.00 6.15 19.57
N VAL A 105 -0.65 6.10 20.74
CA VAL A 105 -0.79 7.21 21.70
C VAL A 105 -0.12 6.78 22.99
N ALA A 106 1.11 7.23 23.25
CA ALA A 106 1.84 6.81 24.43
C ALA A 106 1.07 7.03 25.77
N GLU A 107 0.72 5.91 26.43
CA GLU A 107 0.29 5.68 27.83
C GLU A 107 -1.10 6.22 28.32
N PRO A 108 -1.73 5.57 29.34
CA PRO A 108 -3.18 5.43 29.51
C PRO A 108 -3.95 6.63 30.11
N VAL A 109 -5.28 6.49 30.02
CA VAL A 109 -6.37 7.49 30.12
C VAL A 109 -6.49 8.25 31.46
N ASP A 110 -5.69 7.98 32.49
CA ASP A 110 -5.87 8.59 33.82
C ASP A 110 -4.92 9.75 34.16
N SER A 111 -4.08 10.22 33.23
CA SER A 111 -3.15 11.34 33.48
C SER A 111 -3.65 12.68 32.92
N VAL A 112 -4.83 13.14 33.36
CA VAL A 112 -5.22 14.56 33.20
C VAL A 112 -4.33 15.49 34.05
N ALA A 113 -3.51 14.92 34.95
CA ALA A 113 -2.74 15.66 35.96
C ALA A 113 -1.26 15.96 35.62
N SER A 114 -0.67 15.46 34.51
CA SER A 114 0.81 15.49 34.35
C SER A 114 1.39 16.40 33.27
N GLY A 115 0.59 17.13 32.49
CA GLY A 115 1.11 18.14 31.55
C GLY A 115 2.08 17.63 30.46
N ARG A 116 2.15 16.31 30.19
CA ARG A 116 2.99 15.73 29.14
C ARG A 116 2.26 15.73 27.79
N ALA A 117 2.94 16.19 26.73
CA ALA A 117 2.42 16.20 25.38
C ALA A 117 2.16 14.76 24.87
N ARG A 118 0.99 14.53 24.27
CA ARG A 118 0.63 13.28 23.60
C ARG A 118 0.98 13.38 22.11
N TYR A 119 1.33 12.25 21.52
CA TYR A 119 1.69 12.17 20.10
C TYR A 119 0.99 10.99 19.45
N LEU A 120 0.67 11.15 18.17
CA LEU A 120 0.31 10.09 17.25
C LEU A 120 1.53 9.75 16.41
N LEU A 121 1.98 8.52 16.51
CA LEU A 121 3.15 8.04 15.79
C LEU A 121 2.75 7.52 14.40
N THR A 122 3.56 7.80 13.40
CA THR A 122 3.49 7.11 12.11
C THR A 122 4.88 6.55 11.86
N PRO A 123 5.04 5.22 11.78
CA PRO A 123 6.36 4.59 11.87
C PRO A 123 7.24 4.87 10.64
N PRO A 124 8.56 4.69 10.77
CA PRO A 124 9.46 4.67 9.61
C PRO A 124 9.13 3.51 8.65
N GLY A 125 9.60 3.66 7.41
CA GLY A 125 9.49 2.69 6.33
C GLY A 125 10.85 2.49 5.64
N ARG A 126 10.83 2.13 4.35
CA ARG A 126 12.04 2.00 3.53
C ARG A 126 12.58 3.35 3.07
N TYR A 127 11.69 4.29 2.80
CA TYR A 127 11.92 5.67 2.37
C TYR A 127 11.49 6.70 3.42
N PHE A 128 10.53 6.35 4.27
CA PHE A 128 9.91 7.18 5.29
C PHE A 128 10.73 7.16 6.57
N ALA A 129 11.05 8.34 7.09
CA ALA A 129 11.80 8.49 8.33
C ALA A 129 10.94 8.24 9.59
N GLY A 130 9.62 8.21 9.44
CA GLY A 130 8.67 8.23 10.54
C GLY A 130 8.39 9.66 11.00
N THR A 131 7.17 9.88 11.50
CA THR A 131 6.71 11.18 12.00
C THR A 131 6.03 11.00 13.35
N SER A 132 6.17 12.02 14.21
CA SER A 132 5.42 12.16 15.45
C SER A 132 4.53 13.41 15.38
N THR A 133 3.22 13.21 15.39
CA THR A 133 2.24 14.30 15.31
C THR A 133 1.67 14.59 16.70
N PRO A 134 1.89 15.79 17.28
CA PRO A 134 1.26 16.17 18.54
C PRO A 134 -0.27 16.05 18.48
N VAL A 135 -0.88 15.48 19.52
CA VAL A 135 -2.33 15.31 19.62
C VAL A 135 -2.91 15.88 20.90
N VAL A 136 -4.11 16.43 20.79
CA VAL A 136 -4.94 16.82 21.94
C VAL A 136 -6.17 15.93 21.96
N VAL A 137 -6.34 15.16 23.04
CA VAL A 137 -7.44 14.21 23.16
C VAL A 137 -8.56 14.83 23.98
N ALA A 138 -9.78 14.82 23.44
CA ALA A 138 -10.99 15.23 24.13
C ALA A 138 -11.96 14.05 24.24
N PRO A 139 -12.63 13.85 25.38
CA PRO A 139 -13.71 12.87 25.48
C PRO A 139 -14.87 13.27 24.55
N ALA A 140 -15.47 12.27 23.94
CA ALA A 140 -16.59 12.42 23.03
C ALA A 140 -17.65 11.35 23.26
N VAL A 141 -18.85 11.62 22.74
CA VAL A 141 -19.97 10.69 22.70
C VAL A 141 -20.44 10.52 21.26
N LEU A 142 -21.01 9.35 20.97
CA LEU A 142 -21.74 9.11 19.74
C LEU A 142 -23.21 9.48 19.98
N ASP A 143 -23.69 10.50 19.28
CA ASP A 143 -25.08 10.98 19.36
C ASP A 143 -25.64 11.11 17.95
N ASP A 144 -26.70 10.36 17.64
CA ASP A 144 -27.33 10.30 16.31
C ASP A 144 -26.33 10.12 15.15
N GLY A 145 -25.37 9.20 15.32
CA GLY A 145 -24.31 8.92 14.33
C GLY A 145 -23.25 10.03 14.21
N ARG A 146 -23.26 11.04 15.08
CA ARG A 146 -22.29 12.13 15.12
C ARG A 146 -21.35 11.97 16.31
N VAL A 147 -20.08 12.19 16.10
CA VAL A 147 -19.08 12.18 17.17
C VAL A 147 -18.97 13.61 17.72
N ILE A 148 -19.39 13.79 18.98
CA ILE A 148 -19.54 15.10 19.62
C ILE A 148 -18.62 15.18 20.85
N THR A 149 -17.76 16.19 20.90
CA THR A 149 -16.92 16.43 22.09
C THR A 149 -17.76 16.87 23.28
N THR A 150 -17.52 16.29 24.46
CA THR A 150 -18.25 16.65 25.70
C THR A 150 -17.54 17.74 26.52
N SER A 151 -16.26 18.01 26.27
CA SER A 151 -15.52 19.09 26.93
C SER A 151 -14.58 19.80 25.95
N LEU A 152 -14.84 21.09 25.73
CA LEU A 152 -13.99 21.98 24.92
C LEU A 152 -12.94 22.72 25.77
N GLY A 153 -13.06 22.69 27.11
CA GLY A 153 -12.15 23.40 28.02
C GLY A 153 -10.71 22.95 27.89
N ALA A 154 -10.48 21.65 27.66
CA ALA A 154 -9.17 21.05 27.38
C ALA A 154 -8.58 21.42 26.01
N LEU A 155 -9.38 22.00 25.11
CA LEU A 155 -8.98 22.38 23.76
C LEU A 155 -8.58 23.86 23.67
N ARG A 156 -8.77 24.67 24.72
CA ARG A 156 -8.60 26.13 24.63
C ARG A 156 -7.18 26.60 24.98
N GLU A 157 -6.66 27.40 24.05
CA GLU A 157 -5.57 28.38 24.11
C GLU A 157 -4.12 27.92 23.89
N GLU A 158 -3.48 27.13 24.75
CA GLU A 158 -2.02 26.90 24.58
C GLU A 158 -1.66 25.82 23.54
N SER A 159 -2.43 24.73 23.46
CA SER A 159 -2.13 23.60 22.56
C SER A 159 -2.47 23.88 21.09
N LEU A 160 -3.41 24.80 20.83
CA LEU A 160 -3.86 25.15 19.48
C LEU A 160 -3.03 26.27 18.82
N GLY A 161 -2.11 26.90 19.56
CA GLY A 161 -1.30 28.03 19.09
C GLY A 161 -0.01 27.64 18.36
N THR A 162 0.40 26.38 18.39
CA THR A 162 1.69 25.95 17.85
C THR A 162 1.73 26.01 16.31
N PRO A 163 2.84 26.45 15.68
CA PRO A 163 2.94 26.55 14.22
C PRO A 163 3.09 25.18 13.53
N ARG A 164 3.38 24.11 14.27
CA ARG A 164 3.61 22.75 13.75
C ARG A 164 2.30 22.02 13.44
N ARG A 165 2.40 20.93 12.65
CA ARG A 165 1.31 19.96 12.44
C ARG A 165 0.87 19.42 13.80
N SER A 166 -0.44 19.36 14.03
CA SER A 166 -1.03 18.75 15.22
C SER A 166 -2.49 18.41 14.96
N MET A 167 -3.05 17.51 15.78
CA MET A 167 -4.41 17.01 15.61
C MET A 167 -5.20 17.06 16.91
N LEU A 168 -6.51 17.16 16.77
CA LEU A 168 -7.44 16.87 17.85
C LEU A 168 -7.97 15.46 17.65
N LEU A 169 -8.09 14.73 18.75
CA LEU A 169 -8.67 13.39 18.78
C LEU A 169 -9.91 13.41 19.66
N ALA A 170 -11.06 13.04 19.10
CA ALA A 170 -12.23 12.68 19.90
C ALA A 170 -12.11 11.22 20.32
N SER A 171 -12.18 10.95 21.63
CA SER A 171 -12.11 9.60 22.19
C SER A 171 -13.48 9.15 22.68
N ILE A 172 -13.97 8.03 22.15
CA ILE A 172 -15.19 7.34 22.58
C ILE A 172 -14.78 6.04 23.26
N LYS A 173 -15.23 5.83 24.50
CA LYS A 173 -15.04 4.56 25.20
C LYS A 173 -16.04 3.54 24.66
N THR A 174 -15.55 2.39 24.19
CA THR A 174 -16.38 1.25 23.76
C THR A 174 -16.02 0.00 24.58
N PRO A 175 -16.85 -1.06 24.58
CA PRO A 175 -16.53 -2.32 25.27
C PRO A 175 -15.20 -2.93 24.82
N ASP A 176 -14.84 -2.77 23.53
CA ASP A 176 -13.64 -3.33 22.92
C ASP A 176 -12.41 -2.40 23.03
N GLY A 177 -12.55 -1.26 23.72
CA GLY A 177 -11.49 -0.27 23.91
C GLY A 177 -11.90 1.13 23.44
N ASN A 178 -10.94 2.06 23.43
CA ASN A 178 -11.21 3.42 22.97
C ASN A 178 -11.16 3.50 21.45
N GLN A 179 -12.19 4.08 20.85
CA GLN A 179 -12.19 4.54 19.47
C GLN A 179 -11.77 6.00 19.40
N TYR A 180 -11.03 6.36 18.37
CA TYR A 180 -10.51 7.70 18.19
C TYR A 180 -10.87 8.25 16.81
N TYR A 181 -11.28 9.52 16.77
CA TYR A 181 -11.61 10.22 15.54
C TYR A 181 -10.69 11.42 15.40
N GLY A 182 -9.99 11.52 14.28
CA GLY A 182 -8.99 12.56 14.04
C GLY A 182 -9.55 13.80 13.36
N LEU A 183 -9.05 14.97 13.74
CA LEU A 183 -9.30 16.21 12.99
C LEU A 183 -8.04 17.07 13.01
N ASP A 184 -7.62 17.55 11.84
CA ASP A 184 -6.50 18.50 11.74
C ASP A 184 -6.79 19.75 12.57
N ARG A 185 -5.77 20.24 13.27
CA ARG A 185 -5.91 21.39 14.17
C ARG A 185 -6.43 22.64 13.45
N ARG A 186 -5.90 22.97 12.26
CA ARG A 186 -6.32 24.19 11.53
C ARG A 186 -7.78 24.08 11.13
N ARG A 187 -8.22 22.87 10.77
CA ARG A 187 -9.62 22.56 10.44
C ARG A 187 -10.53 22.64 11.65
N ALA A 188 -10.11 22.11 12.79
CA ALA A 188 -10.82 22.24 14.06
C ALA A 188 -10.98 23.72 14.46
N ARG A 189 -9.89 24.50 14.40
CA ARG A 189 -9.91 25.93 14.71
C ARG A 189 -10.86 26.69 13.78
N ALA A 190 -10.80 26.44 12.47
CA ALA A 190 -11.71 27.08 11.53
C ALA A 190 -13.19 26.80 11.85
N ARG A 191 -13.53 25.56 12.23
CA ARG A 191 -14.90 25.19 12.64
C ARG A 191 -15.33 25.88 13.93
N LEU A 192 -14.45 25.92 14.93
CA LEU A 192 -14.73 26.58 16.21
C LEU A 192 -14.90 28.10 16.05
N THR A 193 -14.11 28.74 15.18
CA THR A 193 -14.24 30.17 14.88
C THR A 193 -15.53 30.50 14.13
N ALA A 194 -16.01 29.60 13.27
CA ALA A 194 -17.27 29.78 12.54
C ALA A 194 -18.52 29.44 13.38
N ALA A 195 -18.38 28.72 14.49
CA ALA A 195 -19.48 28.29 15.34
C ALA A 195 -19.79 29.29 16.46
N ASN A 196 -21.02 29.24 16.98
CA ASN A 196 -21.40 30.05 18.14
C ASN A 196 -20.55 29.67 19.37
N PRO A 197 -20.16 30.63 20.22
CA PRO A 197 -19.44 30.34 21.45
C PRO A 197 -20.13 29.25 22.29
N GLY A 198 -19.39 28.19 22.62
CA GLY A 198 -19.91 27.06 23.40
C GLY A 198 -20.50 25.91 22.56
N SER A 199 -20.58 26.04 21.24
CA SER A 199 -20.98 24.93 20.36
C SER A 199 -19.98 23.79 20.41
N PRO A 200 -20.40 22.52 20.55
CA PRO A 200 -19.48 21.38 20.58
C PRO A 200 -18.77 21.21 19.24
N LEU A 201 -17.56 20.64 19.27
CA LEU A 201 -16.83 20.30 18.05
C LEU A 201 -17.31 18.95 17.54
N LEU A 202 -17.74 18.94 16.28
CA LEU A 202 -18.18 17.72 15.59
C LEU A 202 -17.03 17.07 14.82
N PHE A 203 -16.86 15.77 15.05
CA PHE A 203 -15.96 14.91 14.33
C PHE A 203 -16.76 14.05 13.35
N PRO A 204 -16.36 14.02 12.08
CA PRO A 204 -17.00 13.14 11.11
C PRO A 204 -16.64 11.67 11.36
N PRO A 205 -17.62 10.76 11.28
CA PRO A 205 -17.37 9.32 11.43
C PRO A 205 -16.33 8.77 10.44
N ALA A 206 -16.24 9.38 9.26
CA ALA A 206 -15.23 9.04 8.25
C ALA A 206 -13.79 9.12 8.77
N TYR A 207 -13.53 9.94 9.80
CA TYR A 207 -12.20 10.16 10.37
C TYR A 207 -11.91 9.26 11.58
N LEU A 208 -12.65 8.15 11.75
CA LEU A 208 -12.26 7.07 12.63
C LEU A 208 -10.82 6.64 12.30
N LEU A 209 -9.95 6.63 13.31
CA LEU A 209 -8.55 6.23 13.21
C LEU A 209 -8.45 4.70 13.25
N ASP A 210 -8.48 4.12 12.06
CA ASP A 210 -8.35 2.71 11.75
C ASP A 210 -7.23 2.50 10.72
N ASP A 211 -6.98 1.26 10.30
CA ASP A 211 -5.90 0.97 9.35
C ASP A 211 -6.01 1.75 8.03
N PHE A 212 -7.23 2.08 7.58
CA PHE A 212 -7.48 2.82 6.35
C PHE A 212 -7.01 4.27 6.45
N THR A 213 -7.49 4.97 7.48
CA THR A 213 -7.10 6.37 7.72
C THR A 213 -5.66 6.49 8.21
N LEU A 214 -5.16 5.53 8.98
CA LEU A 214 -3.76 5.47 9.37
C LEU A 214 -2.82 5.22 8.19
N ALA A 215 -3.23 4.45 7.17
CA ALA A 215 -2.45 4.32 5.94
C ALA A 215 -2.33 5.66 5.18
N ILE A 216 -3.44 6.40 5.08
CA ILE A 216 -3.47 7.74 4.47
C ILE A 216 -2.59 8.70 5.27
N MET A 217 -2.75 8.72 6.59
CA MET A 217 -1.96 9.58 7.46
C MET A 217 -0.47 9.25 7.39
N TRP A 218 -0.11 7.97 7.46
CA TRP A 218 1.27 7.51 7.36
C TRP A 218 1.93 7.99 6.06
N ALA A 219 1.25 7.88 4.92
CA ALA A 219 1.77 8.39 3.65
C ALA A 219 1.86 9.92 3.63
N VAL A 220 0.78 10.64 3.99
CA VAL A 220 0.76 12.10 3.88
C VAL A 220 1.77 12.75 4.83
N THR A 221 1.86 12.31 6.09
CA THR A 221 2.75 12.96 7.07
C THR A 221 4.21 12.75 6.74
N ASN A 222 4.61 11.53 6.36
CA ASN A 222 6.00 11.25 6.00
C ASN A 222 6.43 11.96 4.72
N LEU A 223 5.55 12.00 3.69
CA LEU A 223 5.85 12.73 2.47
C LEU A 223 5.94 14.24 2.72
N ASP A 224 5.01 14.80 3.50
CA ASP A 224 5.02 16.23 3.83
C ASP A 224 6.27 16.63 4.58
N ASP A 225 6.61 15.91 5.65
CA ASP A 225 7.71 16.27 6.53
C ASP A 225 9.03 16.27 5.75
N ALA A 226 9.28 15.20 4.98
CA ALA A 226 10.49 15.10 4.17
C ALA A 226 10.58 16.18 3.09
N LEU A 227 9.48 16.47 2.37
CA LEU A 227 9.48 17.49 1.31
C LEU A 227 9.57 18.91 1.87
N LEU A 228 9.06 19.17 3.08
CA LEU A 228 9.17 20.47 3.73
C LEU A 228 10.58 20.70 4.31
N ASP A 229 11.16 19.66 4.92
CA ASP A 229 12.52 19.73 5.47
C ASP A 229 13.55 19.96 4.35
N ASP A 230 13.32 19.41 3.16
CA ASP A 230 14.20 19.56 2.00
C ASP A 230 13.80 20.69 1.02
N ASP A 231 12.78 21.53 1.28
CA ASP A 231 12.18 22.40 0.25
C ASP A 231 13.20 23.26 -0.51
N VAL A 232 14.17 23.85 0.21
CA VAL A 232 15.25 24.65 -0.40
C VAL A 232 16.22 23.78 -1.21
N TYR A 233 16.71 22.68 -0.63
CA TYR A 233 17.66 21.77 -1.30
C TYR A 233 17.04 21.13 -2.54
N LEU A 234 15.75 20.78 -2.48
CA LEU A 234 15.00 20.21 -3.57
C LEU A 234 14.79 21.22 -4.69
N ALA A 235 14.49 22.49 -4.36
CA ALA A 235 14.40 23.56 -5.35
C ALA A 235 15.74 23.77 -6.08
N ASP A 236 16.86 23.80 -5.35
CA ASP A 236 18.20 23.94 -5.92
C ASP A 236 18.59 22.73 -6.79
N ALA A 237 18.32 21.51 -6.32
CA ALA A 237 18.55 20.29 -7.10
C ALA A 237 17.72 20.30 -8.40
N THR A 238 16.44 20.68 -8.32
CA THR A 238 15.56 20.80 -9.49
C THR A 238 16.12 21.84 -10.47
N ALA A 239 16.48 23.03 -9.99
CA ALA A 239 17.03 24.10 -10.84
C ALA A 239 18.34 23.70 -11.54
N ARG A 240 19.27 23.06 -10.83
CA ARG A 240 20.53 22.56 -11.40
C ARG A 240 20.28 21.50 -12.49
N LEU A 241 19.34 20.60 -12.23
CA LEU A 241 19.09 19.43 -13.08
C LEU A 241 18.10 19.68 -14.21
N ASN A 242 17.39 20.81 -14.19
CA ASN A 242 16.56 21.25 -15.32
C ASN A 242 17.39 21.44 -16.61
N SER A 243 18.70 21.65 -16.52
CA SER A 243 19.59 21.69 -17.70
C SER A 243 19.67 20.34 -18.46
N LEU A 244 19.30 19.24 -17.81
CA LEU A 244 19.21 17.90 -18.42
C LEU A 244 17.85 17.64 -19.09
N GLU A 245 16.90 18.58 -18.95
CA GLU A 245 15.58 18.50 -19.57
C GLU A 245 15.69 18.53 -21.11
N GLY A 246 14.96 17.64 -21.78
CA GLY A 246 14.96 17.50 -23.25
C GLY A 246 16.08 16.63 -23.82
N GLN A 247 17.04 16.15 -23.00
CA GLN A 247 17.99 15.14 -23.45
C GLN A 247 17.28 13.81 -23.70
N ALA A 248 17.61 13.15 -24.82
CA ALA A 248 17.04 11.86 -25.17
C ALA A 248 17.45 10.75 -24.17
N ARG A 249 18.58 10.92 -23.48
CA ARG A 249 19.08 10.01 -22.44
C ARG A 249 19.73 10.79 -21.31
N SER A 250 19.33 10.52 -20.07
CA SER A 250 20.06 10.99 -18.88
C SER A 250 19.92 9.98 -17.73
N ALA A 251 20.99 9.85 -16.96
CA ALA A 251 21.09 8.96 -15.81
C ALA A 251 21.84 9.72 -14.70
N VAL A 252 21.18 9.95 -13.57
CA VAL A 252 21.76 10.72 -12.46
C VAL A 252 21.85 9.85 -11.22
N GLY A 253 23.08 9.64 -10.73
CA GLY A 253 23.34 8.89 -9.51
C GLY A 253 22.89 9.64 -8.25
N ARG A 254 22.61 8.90 -7.17
CA ARG A 254 22.15 9.47 -5.88
C ARG A 254 23.12 10.51 -5.30
N ASP A 255 24.43 10.34 -5.51
CA ASP A 255 25.45 11.29 -5.02
C ASP A 255 25.26 12.72 -5.55
N SER A 256 24.55 12.89 -6.68
CA SER A 256 24.25 14.22 -7.23
C SER A 256 23.24 15.03 -6.40
N ALA A 257 22.54 14.36 -5.48
CA ALA A 257 21.59 14.95 -4.55
C ALA A 257 21.72 14.34 -3.15
N ALA A 258 22.95 14.15 -2.68
CA ALA A 258 23.25 13.52 -1.39
C ALA A 258 22.60 14.22 -0.18
N ASP A 259 22.28 15.51 -0.30
CA ASP A 259 21.64 16.31 0.74
C ASP A 259 20.11 16.11 0.82
N LEU A 260 19.51 15.39 -0.14
CA LEU A 260 18.07 15.13 -0.15
C LEU A 260 17.71 13.86 0.62
N SER A 261 16.59 13.90 1.32
CA SER A 261 15.95 12.70 1.85
C SER A 261 15.57 11.70 0.73
N PRO A 262 15.37 10.42 1.08
CA PRO A 262 14.91 9.42 0.13
C PRO A 262 13.58 9.81 -0.56
N VAL A 263 12.65 10.44 0.16
CA VAL A 263 11.38 10.92 -0.37
C VAL A 263 11.57 12.05 -1.37
N SER A 264 12.40 13.04 -1.07
CA SER A 264 12.67 14.16 -1.99
C SER A 264 13.40 13.69 -3.25
N THR A 265 14.25 12.68 -3.12
CA THR A 265 14.88 11.97 -4.25
C THR A 265 13.83 11.27 -5.12
N MET A 266 12.87 10.56 -4.51
CA MET A 266 11.74 9.95 -5.23
C MET A 266 10.89 11.00 -5.96
N TRP A 267 10.59 12.12 -5.29
CA TRP A 267 9.84 13.21 -5.91
C TRP A 267 10.57 13.74 -7.15
N LEU A 268 11.84 14.11 -7.01
CA LEU A 268 12.67 14.64 -8.08
C LEU A 268 12.78 13.67 -9.27
N GLY A 269 13.13 12.41 -9.01
CA GLY A 269 13.26 11.40 -10.06
C GLY A 269 11.95 11.13 -10.79
N SER A 270 10.84 11.07 -10.04
CA SER A 270 9.52 10.85 -10.60
C SER A 270 9.01 12.03 -11.43
N ASP A 271 9.34 13.27 -11.05
CA ASP A 271 9.01 14.49 -11.79
C ASP A 271 9.76 14.55 -13.12
N VAL A 272 11.08 14.31 -13.11
CA VAL A 272 11.90 14.24 -14.33
C VAL A 272 11.37 13.16 -15.26
N CYS A 273 11.08 11.96 -14.75
CA CYS A 273 10.51 10.88 -15.55
C CYS A 273 9.15 11.24 -16.16
N ALA A 274 8.25 11.87 -15.39
CA ALA A 274 6.93 12.28 -15.86
C ALA A 274 7.05 13.33 -16.98
N ARG A 275 7.86 14.38 -16.78
CA ARG A 275 8.12 15.40 -17.80
C ARG A 275 8.75 14.81 -19.05
N HIS A 276 9.72 13.91 -18.90
CA HIS A 276 10.37 13.25 -20.03
C HIS A 276 9.37 12.45 -20.88
N ILE A 277 8.50 11.65 -20.23
CA ILE A 277 7.44 10.91 -20.94
C ILE A 277 6.51 11.89 -21.66
N LEU A 278 6.00 12.92 -20.98
CA LEU A 278 5.05 13.87 -21.57
C LEU A 278 5.66 14.66 -22.73
N HIS A 279 6.93 15.06 -22.62
CA HIS A 279 7.66 15.74 -23.68
C HIS A 279 7.78 14.89 -24.96
N HIS A 280 7.83 13.56 -24.81
CA HIS A 280 7.91 12.61 -25.92
C HIS A 280 6.57 11.93 -26.25
N ALA A 281 5.50 12.23 -25.53
CA ALA A 281 4.20 11.58 -25.67
C ALA A 281 3.57 11.80 -27.05
N SER A 282 3.75 12.99 -27.64
CA SER A 282 3.28 13.30 -29.00
C SER A 282 3.90 12.44 -30.10
N ARG A 283 4.97 11.70 -29.78
CA ARG A 283 5.64 10.78 -30.70
C ARG A 283 5.15 9.33 -30.57
N LEU A 284 4.20 9.07 -29.67
CA LEU A 284 3.56 7.76 -29.52
C LEU A 284 2.40 7.69 -30.51
N ALA A 285 2.42 6.68 -31.40
CA ALA A 285 1.43 6.51 -32.47
C ALA A 285 0.32 5.50 -32.14
N GLY A 286 0.33 4.92 -30.94
CA GLY A 286 -0.65 3.95 -30.48
C GLY A 286 -0.87 3.98 -28.96
N PRO A 287 -1.81 3.17 -28.44
CA PRO A 287 -2.13 3.09 -27.02
C PRO A 287 -0.87 2.73 -26.23
N PRO A 288 -0.43 3.60 -25.32
CA PRO A 288 0.80 3.38 -24.57
C PRO A 288 0.63 2.19 -23.63
N ARG A 289 1.62 1.29 -23.66
CA ARG A 289 1.73 0.18 -22.72
C ARG A 289 2.82 0.52 -21.71
N PHE A 290 2.45 0.57 -20.44
CA PHE A 290 3.34 1.01 -19.37
C PHE A 290 3.83 -0.17 -18.54
N TRP A 291 5.08 -0.08 -18.12
CA TRP A 291 5.64 -0.89 -17.05
C TRP A 291 6.06 0.00 -15.88
N ALA A 292 5.49 -0.27 -14.71
CA ALA A 292 5.73 0.45 -13.47
C ALA A 292 6.51 -0.44 -12.49
N ARG A 293 7.37 0.18 -11.68
CA ARG A 293 8.35 -0.54 -10.84
C ARG A 293 7.99 -0.58 -9.36
N GLU A 294 6.95 0.14 -8.98
CA GLU A 294 6.42 0.21 -7.63
C GLU A 294 5.86 -1.17 -7.23
N GLN A 295 6.36 -1.71 -6.12
CA GLN A 295 5.94 -3.01 -5.59
C GLN A 295 5.24 -2.89 -4.24
N ARG A 296 5.36 -1.71 -3.60
CA ARG A 296 4.95 -1.50 -2.22
C ARG A 296 4.16 -0.21 -2.04
N GLY A 297 3.40 -0.11 -0.97
CA GLY A 297 2.53 1.03 -0.71
C GLY A 297 3.28 2.34 -0.55
N GLU A 298 4.46 2.29 0.06
CA GLU A 298 5.33 3.45 0.22
C GLU A 298 5.82 4.03 -1.13
N GLU A 299 6.10 3.15 -2.09
CA GLU A 299 6.48 3.52 -3.46
C GLU A 299 5.25 4.00 -4.25
N ALA A 300 4.16 3.24 -4.14
CA ALA A 300 2.93 3.45 -4.89
C ALA A 300 2.14 4.68 -4.44
N CYS A 301 2.28 5.11 -3.18
CA CYS A 301 1.54 6.27 -2.67
C CYS A 301 1.93 7.59 -3.35
N THR A 302 3.09 7.64 -4.02
CA THR A 302 3.50 8.76 -4.86
C THR A 302 2.50 9.04 -5.99
N TRP A 303 1.83 8.03 -6.54
CA TRP A 303 0.77 8.21 -7.53
C TRP A 303 -0.46 8.91 -6.96
N LEU A 304 -0.77 8.65 -5.69
CA LEU A 304 -1.92 9.20 -4.99
C LEU A 304 -1.71 10.65 -4.55
N LEU A 305 -0.47 10.97 -4.15
CA LEU A 305 -0.17 12.17 -3.36
C LEU A 305 0.75 13.18 -4.05
N PHE A 306 1.65 12.77 -4.96
CA PHE A 306 2.47 13.73 -5.70
C PHE A 306 1.63 14.42 -6.76
N THR A 307 1.54 15.75 -6.67
CA THR A 307 0.70 16.56 -7.56
C THR A 307 1.05 16.33 -9.04
N HIS A 308 2.34 16.25 -9.39
CA HIS A 308 2.77 16.02 -10.77
C HIS A 308 2.42 14.61 -11.27
N LYS A 309 2.40 13.59 -10.41
CA LYS A 309 2.02 12.22 -10.79
C LYS A 309 0.53 12.11 -11.11
N TYR A 310 -0.31 12.78 -10.34
CA TYR A 310 -1.73 12.86 -10.62
C TYR A 310 -2.00 13.58 -11.95
N ASN A 311 -1.34 14.73 -12.19
CA ASN A 311 -1.45 15.47 -13.45
C ASN A 311 -0.91 14.66 -14.65
N TYR A 312 0.18 13.93 -14.44
CA TYR A 312 0.72 13.01 -15.43
C TYR A 312 -0.29 11.91 -15.80
N LEU A 313 -0.97 11.30 -14.81
CA LEU A 313 -1.98 10.28 -15.09
C LEU A 313 -3.13 10.85 -15.94
N LEU A 314 -3.64 12.04 -15.60
CA LEU A 314 -4.66 12.72 -16.41
C LEU A 314 -4.19 12.92 -17.86
N ALA A 315 -3.00 13.50 -18.04
CA ALA A 315 -2.46 13.76 -19.37
C ALA A 315 -2.24 12.47 -20.20
N THR A 316 -1.84 11.37 -19.56
CA THR A 316 -1.67 10.08 -20.26
C THR A 316 -2.96 9.32 -20.52
N ALA A 317 -4.02 9.61 -19.76
CA ALA A 317 -5.35 9.02 -19.95
C ALA A 317 -6.12 9.69 -21.09
N ASP A 318 -5.90 11.00 -21.30
CA ASP A 318 -6.53 11.79 -22.38
C ASP A 318 -5.94 11.52 -23.78
N MET A 319 -4.95 10.61 -23.89
CA MET A 319 -4.35 10.26 -25.18
C MET A 319 -5.37 9.49 -26.02
N ASP A 320 -5.82 10.10 -27.13
CA ASP A 320 -6.77 9.51 -28.08
C ASP A 320 -6.20 8.22 -28.68
N THR A 321 -6.76 7.08 -28.29
CA THR A 321 -6.22 5.77 -28.61
C THR A 321 -7.34 4.78 -28.93
N ASP A 322 -7.14 3.99 -29.99
CA ASP A 322 -8.12 2.98 -30.44
C ASP A 322 -8.27 1.78 -29.49
N ALA A 323 -7.48 1.70 -28.40
CA ALA A 323 -7.54 0.61 -27.43
C ALA A 323 -7.22 1.09 -26.02
N GLU A 324 -7.74 0.35 -25.03
CA GLU A 324 -7.54 0.66 -23.61
C GLU A 324 -6.03 0.61 -23.24
N PRO A 325 -5.45 1.69 -22.69
CA PRO A 325 -4.07 1.69 -22.24
C PRO A 325 -3.89 0.72 -21.06
N VAL A 326 -2.74 0.06 -21.01
CA VAL A 326 -2.42 -0.92 -19.96
C VAL A 326 -1.22 -0.44 -19.15
N ARG A 327 -1.32 -0.50 -17.82
CA ARG A 327 -0.21 -0.29 -16.89
C ARG A 327 0.05 -1.55 -16.08
N ALA A 328 1.16 -2.21 -16.39
CA ALA A 328 1.60 -3.41 -15.70
C ALA A 328 2.53 -3.06 -14.52
N PHE A 329 2.43 -3.83 -13.45
CA PHE A 329 3.31 -3.81 -12.30
C PHE A 329 3.83 -5.23 -12.05
N CYS A 330 5.04 -5.35 -11.51
CA CYS A 330 5.50 -6.57 -10.88
C CYS A 330 5.38 -6.43 -9.36
N ILE A 331 4.46 -7.17 -8.75
CA ILE A 331 4.23 -7.20 -7.30
C ILE A 331 4.38 -8.65 -6.80
N PRO A 332 5.62 -9.12 -6.57
CA PRO A 332 5.88 -10.48 -6.13
C PRO A 332 5.27 -10.82 -4.76
N GLN A 333 5.06 -12.11 -4.50
CA GLN A 333 4.43 -12.60 -3.26
C GLN A 333 5.26 -12.27 -2.01
N ASP A 334 6.58 -12.28 -2.12
CA ASP A 334 7.50 -11.88 -1.04
C ASP A 334 7.45 -10.37 -0.77
N ALA A 335 7.25 -9.55 -1.80
CA ALA A 335 6.96 -8.13 -1.62
C ALA A 335 5.68 -7.93 -0.79
N VAL A 336 4.58 -8.60 -1.16
CA VAL A 336 3.32 -8.54 -0.40
C VAL A 336 3.49 -9.06 1.03
N ALA A 337 4.17 -10.19 1.22
CA ALA A 337 4.38 -10.80 2.53
C ALA A 337 5.22 -9.93 3.47
N ALA A 338 6.14 -9.13 2.91
CA ALA A 338 6.97 -8.19 3.66
C ALA A 338 6.32 -6.78 3.79
N SER A 339 5.06 -6.62 3.39
CA SER A 339 4.33 -5.36 3.46
C SER A 339 3.23 -5.38 4.53
N GLY A 340 3.30 -4.40 5.42
CA GLY A 340 2.28 -4.18 6.45
C GLY A 340 0.92 -3.83 5.83
N ARG A 341 -0.15 -3.88 6.63
CA ARG A 341 -1.51 -3.61 6.14
C ARG A 341 -1.66 -2.23 5.49
N ARG A 342 -1.00 -1.21 6.05
CA ARG A 342 -0.99 0.17 5.51
C ARG A 342 -0.40 0.24 4.10
N GLU A 343 0.71 -0.46 3.84
CA GLU A 343 1.30 -0.53 2.50
C GLU A 343 0.35 -1.22 1.50
N ARG A 344 -0.30 -2.29 1.93
CA ARG A 344 -1.24 -3.05 1.10
C ARG A 344 -2.48 -2.21 0.74
N ILE A 345 -2.99 -1.42 1.69
CA ILE A 345 -4.08 -0.46 1.43
C ILE A 345 -3.65 0.58 0.39
N LEU A 346 -2.46 1.18 0.53
CA LEU A 346 -1.96 2.17 -0.42
C LEU A 346 -1.77 1.59 -1.83
N LEU A 347 -1.30 0.33 -1.96
CA LEU A 347 -1.23 -0.36 -3.25
C LEU A 347 -2.59 -0.49 -3.92
N LEU A 348 -3.61 -0.93 -3.18
CA LEU A 348 -4.98 -1.03 -3.69
C LEU A 348 -5.54 0.33 -4.11
N LEU A 349 -5.32 1.37 -3.31
CA LEU A 349 -5.76 2.72 -3.64
C LEU A 349 -5.08 3.24 -4.90
N THR A 350 -3.79 2.98 -5.09
CA THR A 350 -3.07 3.33 -6.33
C THR A 350 -3.64 2.60 -7.54
N ALA A 351 -3.92 1.30 -7.43
CA ALA A 351 -4.61 0.53 -8.46
C ALA A 351 -5.99 1.12 -8.80
N ALA A 352 -6.78 1.48 -7.78
CA ALA A 352 -8.09 2.11 -7.97
C ALA A 352 -7.99 3.48 -8.64
N LEU A 353 -6.98 4.29 -8.31
CA LEU A 353 -6.72 5.57 -9.00
C LEU A 353 -6.49 5.33 -10.49
N ILE A 354 -5.61 4.38 -10.84
CA ILE A 354 -5.24 4.14 -12.24
C ILE A 354 -6.43 3.62 -13.05
N GLU A 355 -7.17 2.65 -12.51
CA GLU A 355 -8.41 2.14 -13.13
C GLU A 355 -9.48 3.23 -13.27
N SER A 356 -9.58 4.18 -12.33
CA SER A 356 -10.51 5.31 -12.42
C SER A 356 -10.23 6.26 -13.59
N MET A 357 -9.05 6.16 -14.20
CA MET A 357 -8.66 6.93 -15.38
C MET A 357 -8.90 6.16 -16.69
N GLY A 358 -9.50 4.97 -16.64
CA GLY A 358 -9.65 4.10 -17.82
C GLY A 358 -8.33 3.46 -18.26
N ILE A 359 -7.35 3.38 -17.37
CA ILE A 359 -6.09 2.67 -17.60
C ILE A 359 -6.19 1.31 -16.92
N ARG A 360 -6.18 0.24 -17.71
CA ARG A 360 -6.26 -1.12 -17.19
C ARG A 360 -4.98 -1.49 -16.45
N ILE A 361 -5.11 -2.00 -15.23
CA ILE A 361 -3.97 -2.54 -14.50
C ILE A 361 -3.73 -4.03 -14.81
N ALA A 362 -2.46 -4.43 -14.77
CA ALA A 362 -2.04 -5.82 -14.82
C ALA A 362 -0.98 -6.08 -13.75
N ILE A 363 -1.08 -7.20 -13.02
CA ILE A 363 -0.16 -7.54 -11.93
C ILE A 363 0.56 -8.85 -12.26
N CYS A 364 1.85 -8.71 -12.57
CA CYS A 364 2.82 -9.79 -12.66
C CYS A 364 3.33 -10.12 -11.26
N VAL A 365 3.55 -11.40 -10.93
CA VAL A 365 4.03 -11.83 -9.60
C VAL A 365 5.38 -12.54 -9.65
N GLU A 366 5.87 -12.77 -10.86
CA GLU A 366 7.13 -13.41 -11.19
C GLU A 366 8.33 -12.51 -10.83
N PRO A 367 9.14 -12.89 -9.82
CA PRO A 367 10.19 -12.03 -9.27
C PRO A 367 11.23 -11.57 -10.31
N GLU A 368 11.46 -12.36 -11.37
CA GLU A 368 12.38 -12.03 -12.47
C GLU A 368 12.08 -10.69 -13.13
N TYR A 369 10.81 -10.25 -13.14
CA TYR A 369 10.42 -8.97 -13.73
C TYR A 369 10.60 -7.77 -12.78
N THR A 370 11.06 -7.98 -11.55
CA THR A 370 11.40 -6.89 -10.60
C THR A 370 12.54 -5.99 -11.12
N ALA A 371 13.49 -6.59 -11.84
CA ALA A 371 14.63 -5.87 -12.41
C ALA A 371 14.27 -5.10 -13.68
N THR A 372 13.10 -5.34 -14.28
CA THR A 372 12.67 -4.66 -15.50
C THR A 372 12.57 -3.15 -15.24
N PRO A 373 13.20 -2.31 -16.08
CA PRO A 373 13.13 -0.86 -15.95
C PRO A 373 11.69 -0.37 -16.17
N GLY A 374 11.35 0.79 -15.62
CA GLY A 374 10.09 1.46 -15.93
C GLY A 374 10.14 1.98 -17.36
N PHE A 375 9.08 1.74 -18.13
CA PHE A 375 9.02 2.20 -19.52
C PHE A 375 7.59 2.46 -20.02
N VAL A 376 7.50 3.17 -21.14
CA VAL A 376 6.33 3.32 -21.99
C VAL A 376 6.66 2.78 -23.37
N LEU A 377 5.87 1.84 -23.87
CA LEU A 377 6.06 1.20 -25.16
C LEU A 377 4.97 1.62 -26.15
N ASP A 378 5.38 2.09 -27.33
CA ASP A 378 4.49 2.37 -28.47
C ASP A 378 4.63 1.27 -29.52
N ARG A 379 3.64 0.35 -29.57
CA ARG A 379 3.40 -0.65 -30.62
C ARG A 379 4.67 -1.31 -31.21
N GLY A 380 5.71 -1.53 -30.40
CA GLY A 380 6.99 -2.11 -30.83
C GLY A 380 7.83 -1.24 -31.78
N ARG A 381 7.54 0.07 -31.91
CA ARG A 381 8.32 1.03 -32.72
C ARG A 381 9.34 1.80 -31.88
N ARG A 382 8.96 2.16 -30.66
CA ARG A 382 9.76 2.96 -29.75
C ARG A 382 9.37 2.67 -28.30
N ALA A 383 10.35 2.78 -27.42
CA ALA A 383 10.14 2.81 -25.99
C ALA A 383 10.78 4.05 -25.37
N ILE A 384 10.10 4.60 -24.37
CA ILE A 384 10.61 5.64 -23.48
C ILE A 384 10.89 4.95 -22.15
N VAL A 385 12.16 4.86 -21.76
CA VAL A 385 12.57 4.37 -20.44
C VAL A 385 12.45 5.51 -19.45
N ALA A 386 11.89 5.23 -18.29
CA ALA A 386 11.66 6.20 -17.23
C ALA A 386 11.63 5.46 -15.88
N THR A 387 12.80 5.36 -15.24
CA THR A 387 12.99 4.62 -13.98
C THR A 387 13.47 5.56 -12.89
N TRP A 388 12.78 5.60 -11.75
CA TRP A 388 13.10 6.48 -10.62
C TRP A 388 12.93 5.83 -9.24
N VAL A 389 12.32 4.64 -9.19
CA VAL A 389 12.14 3.84 -7.97
C VAL A 389 12.76 2.46 -8.15
N ASN A 390 13.15 1.83 -7.05
CA ASN A 390 13.83 0.53 -7.02
C ASN A 390 15.12 0.49 -7.88
N THR A 391 15.85 1.61 -7.90
CA THR A 391 17.09 1.83 -8.66
C THR A 391 18.14 2.54 -7.79
N ASP A 392 19.41 2.35 -8.13
CA ASP A 392 20.55 3.02 -7.49
C ASP A 392 20.73 4.47 -7.96
N GLN A 393 19.95 4.88 -8.96
CA GLN A 393 19.94 6.23 -9.52
C GLN A 393 18.75 7.04 -8.99
N ILE A 394 18.84 8.38 -9.05
CA ILE A 394 17.68 9.26 -8.82
C ILE A 394 16.68 9.06 -9.96
N TRP A 395 17.18 9.06 -11.20
CA TRP A 395 16.42 8.63 -12.36
C TRP A 395 17.32 8.08 -13.46
N HIS A 396 16.70 7.32 -14.35
CA HIS A 396 17.21 6.93 -15.66
C HIS A 396 16.10 7.14 -16.69
N VAL A 397 16.36 8.03 -17.65
CA VAL A 397 15.51 8.24 -18.82
C VAL A 397 16.27 7.95 -20.10
N ASP A 398 15.60 7.33 -21.07
CA ASP A 398 16.18 6.99 -22.39
C ASP A 398 15.07 6.88 -23.44
N ILE A 399 15.41 7.06 -24.71
CA ILE A 399 14.54 6.76 -25.85
C ILE A 399 15.23 5.73 -26.72
N THR A 400 14.54 4.62 -26.99
CA THR A 400 15.11 3.56 -27.82
C THR A 400 14.13 3.06 -28.87
N ASP A 401 14.66 2.79 -30.06
CA ASP A 401 13.99 2.10 -31.17
C ASP A 401 14.72 0.79 -31.53
N ARG A 402 15.64 0.33 -30.66
CA ARG A 402 16.42 -0.89 -30.87
C ARG A 402 15.51 -2.12 -30.76
N LYS A 403 15.33 -2.81 -31.88
CA LYS A 403 14.45 -4.00 -31.99
C LYS A 403 14.58 -5.01 -30.84
N PRO A 404 15.79 -5.44 -30.39
CA PRO A 404 15.88 -6.41 -29.30
C PRO A 404 15.24 -5.93 -28.00
N VAL A 405 15.45 -4.66 -27.65
CA VAL A 405 14.89 -4.04 -26.43
C VAL A 405 13.38 -3.87 -26.56
N LEU A 406 12.90 -3.48 -27.74
CA LEU A 406 11.47 -3.36 -28.00
C LEU A 406 10.74 -4.71 -27.91
N THR A 407 11.37 -5.78 -28.41
CA THR A 407 10.85 -7.15 -28.27
C THR A 407 10.78 -7.54 -26.80
N GLU A 408 11.86 -7.36 -26.04
CA GLU A 408 11.90 -7.68 -24.59
C GLU A 408 10.81 -6.94 -23.80
N PHE A 409 10.64 -5.65 -24.04
CA PHE A 409 9.58 -4.85 -23.40
C PHE A 409 8.19 -5.28 -23.85
N SER A 410 8.01 -5.58 -25.13
CA SER A 410 6.74 -6.09 -25.67
C SER A 410 6.35 -7.42 -25.03
N ASP A 411 7.31 -8.34 -24.92
CA ASP A 411 7.15 -9.66 -24.31
C ASP A 411 6.84 -9.51 -22.82
N THR A 412 7.50 -8.59 -22.12
CA THR A 412 7.29 -8.34 -20.69
C THR A 412 5.87 -7.84 -20.40
N VAL A 413 5.39 -6.79 -21.09
CA VAL A 413 4.01 -6.33 -20.88
C VAL A 413 3.01 -7.34 -21.43
N GLY A 414 3.34 -8.03 -22.52
CA GLY A 414 2.55 -9.13 -23.10
C GLY A 414 2.32 -10.25 -22.10
N TRP A 415 3.39 -10.68 -21.43
CA TRP A 415 3.35 -11.66 -20.36
C TRP A 415 2.46 -11.18 -19.23
N ALA A 416 2.71 -10.00 -18.65
CA ALA A 416 1.91 -9.49 -17.54
C ALA A 416 0.43 -9.31 -17.91
N SER A 417 0.12 -8.86 -19.13
CA SER A 417 -1.28 -8.71 -19.59
C SER A 417 -1.99 -10.06 -19.68
N THR A 418 -1.30 -11.09 -20.17
CA THR A 418 -1.85 -12.44 -20.36
C THR A 418 -1.88 -13.21 -19.05
N HIS A 419 -0.86 -13.07 -18.22
CA HIS A 419 -0.60 -13.85 -17.03
C HIS A 419 -0.99 -13.17 -15.71
N SER A 420 -1.50 -11.94 -15.77
CA SER A 420 -1.92 -11.15 -14.60
C SER A 420 -2.66 -11.98 -13.57
N ILE A 421 -2.44 -11.78 -12.27
CA ILE A 421 -3.27 -12.41 -11.23
C ILE A 421 -4.67 -11.80 -11.14
N ILE A 422 -4.90 -10.64 -11.78
CA ILE A 422 -6.17 -9.91 -11.80
C ILE A 422 -6.76 -9.84 -13.22
N ARG A 423 -7.00 -10.98 -13.87
CA ARG A 423 -7.41 -11.05 -15.30
C ARG A 423 -8.85 -10.64 -15.60
N MET A 424 -9.59 -10.26 -14.57
CA MET A 424 -11.03 -10.02 -14.68
C MET A 424 -11.34 -8.91 -15.69
N ALA A 425 -12.49 -9.03 -16.36
CA ALA A 425 -12.87 -8.16 -17.46
C ALA A 425 -13.20 -6.73 -17.00
N THR A 426 -13.75 -6.58 -15.79
CA THR A 426 -14.21 -5.27 -15.29
C THR A 426 -13.30 -4.74 -14.18
N PRO A 427 -13.13 -3.40 -14.05
CA PRO A 427 -12.38 -2.80 -12.96
C PRO A 427 -12.81 -3.27 -11.55
N PRO A 428 -14.11 -3.35 -11.19
CA PRO A 428 -14.54 -3.84 -9.88
C PRO A 428 -13.99 -5.24 -9.56
N GLN A 429 -14.07 -6.16 -10.52
CA GLN A 429 -13.60 -7.54 -10.33
C GLN A 429 -12.08 -7.62 -10.23
N ARG A 430 -11.34 -6.77 -10.98
CA ARG A 430 -9.88 -6.69 -10.87
C ARG A 430 -9.42 -6.16 -9.53
N LEU A 431 -10.08 -5.11 -9.02
CA LEU A 431 -9.77 -4.52 -7.72
C LEU A 431 -10.13 -5.47 -6.56
N CYS A 432 -11.23 -6.22 -6.67
CA CYS A 432 -11.57 -7.26 -5.70
C CYS A 432 -10.52 -8.38 -5.68
N ALA A 433 -10.13 -8.89 -6.85
CA ALA A 433 -9.07 -9.91 -6.94
C ALA A 433 -7.71 -9.38 -6.44
N LEU A 434 -7.41 -8.09 -6.62
CA LEU A 434 -6.24 -7.46 -6.04
C LEU A 434 -6.33 -7.37 -4.52
N ALA A 435 -7.49 -7.01 -3.97
CA ALA A 435 -7.70 -6.99 -2.52
C ALA A 435 -7.51 -8.39 -1.90
N ASP A 436 -8.00 -9.44 -2.56
CA ASP A 436 -7.79 -10.84 -2.15
C ASP A 436 -6.29 -11.20 -2.13
N TYR A 437 -5.56 -10.87 -3.21
CA TYR A 437 -4.11 -11.09 -3.28
C TYR A 437 -3.34 -10.33 -2.19
N LEU A 438 -3.76 -9.10 -1.92
CA LEU A 438 -3.21 -8.25 -0.86
C LEU A 438 -3.73 -8.63 0.54
N SER A 439 -4.60 -9.64 0.66
CA SER A 439 -5.22 -10.07 1.93
C SER A 439 -5.87 -8.90 2.67
N LEU A 440 -6.73 -8.16 1.97
CA LEU A 440 -7.52 -7.05 2.50
C LEU A 440 -9.01 -7.37 2.39
N ASP A 441 -9.78 -7.03 3.41
CA ASP A 441 -11.24 -7.18 3.38
C ASP A 441 -11.87 -6.19 2.39
N TRP A 442 -12.43 -6.72 1.30
CA TRP A 442 -13.01 -5.92 0.22
C TRP A 442 -14.20 -5.05 0.67
N THR A 443 -15.10 -5.60 1.49
CA THR A 443 -16.32 -4.90 1.92
C THR A 443 -15.94 -3.72 2.82
N TRP A 444 -15.09 -3.96 3.80
CA TRP A 444 -14.56 -2.93 4.69
C TRP A 444 -13.81 -1.85 3.92
N LEU A 445 -12.94 -2.23 2.95
CA LEU A 445 -12.23 -1.26 2.12
C LEU A 445 -13.16 -0.34 1.34
N VAL A 446 -14.19 -0.91 0.70
CA VAL A 446 -15.19 -0.15 -0.07
C VAL A 446 -15.96 0.81 0.84
N GLU A 447 -16.36 0.37 2.03
CA GLU A 447 -17.05 1.20 3.01
C GLU A 447 -16.19 2.36 3.49
N ARG A 448 -14.94 2.10 3.86
CA ARG A 448 -14.01 3.15 4.31
C ARG A 448 -13.62 4.10 3.19
N ALA A 449 -13.45 3.60 1.96
CA ALA A 449 -13.28 4.44 0.79
C ALA A 449 -14.49 5.34 0.54
N ARG A 450 -15.72 4.83 0.72
CA ARG A 450 -16.96 5.61 0.61
C ARG A 450 -17.05 6.70 1.67
N ASP A 451 -16.68 6.42 2.90
CA ASP A 451 -16.66 7.41 3.98
C ASP A 451 -15.73 8.58 3.64
N ILE A 452 -14.51 8.28 3.16
CA ILE A 452 -13.55 9.30 2.73
C ILE A 452 -14.01 10.00 1.44
N ALA A 453 -14.64 9.30 0.50
CA ALA A 453 -15.18 9.88 -0.72
C ALA A 453 -16.27 10.92 -0.45
N ASN A 454 -17.16 10.64 0.51
CA ASN A 454 -18.26 11.52 0.88
C ASN A 454 -17.79 12.74 1.67
N TYR A 455 -16.75 12.59 2.50
CA TYR A 455 -16.32 13.64 3.42
C TYR A 455 -15.06 14.41 2.97
N GLY A 456 -14.22 13.81 2.14
CA GLY A 456 -12.89 14.31 1.76
C GLY A 456 -11.83 14.06 2.83
N GLY A 457 -10.55 14.00 2.41
CA GLY A 457 -9.42 13.74 3.32
C GLY A 457 -8.85 15.00 3.98
N GLY A 458 -9.15 16.19 3.43
CA GLY A 458 -8.51 17.45 3.83
C GLY A 458 -8.87 17.98 5.23
N GLY A 459 -9.86 17.38 5.90
CA GLY A 459 -10.15 17.61 7.31
C GLY A 459 -9.31 16.74 8.25
N LEU A 460 -8.91 15.55 7.81
CA LEU A 460 -8.13 14.59 8.59
C LEU A 460 -6.65 14.95 8.55
N VAL A 461 -6.09 15.02 7.33
CA VAL A 461 -4.65 15.19 7.12
C VAL A 461 -4.39 16.02 5.85
N PRO A 462 -4.61 17.35 5.90
CA PRO A 462 -4.32 18.20 4.75
C PRO A 462 -2.81 18.21 4.48
N PRO A 463 -2.36 18.08 3.22
CA PRO A 463 -0.96 18.28 2.85
C PRO A 463 -0.52 19.72 3.15
N ARG A 464 0.74 19.88 3.51
CA ARG A 464 1.38 21.16 3.82
C ARG A 464 2.38 21.56 2.73
N SER A 465 3.07 20.59 2.15
CA SER A 465 3.92 20.81 0.99
C SER A 465 3.05 21.14 -0.23
N ARG A 466 3.45 22.16 -0.98
CA ARG A 466 2.82 22.54 -2.27
C ARG A 466 2.98 21.47 -3.36
N LEU A 467 3.88 20.51 -3.14
CA LEU A 467 4.19 19.42 -4.06
C LEU A 467 3.24 18.23 -3.91
N LEU A 468 2.40 18.26 -2.87
CA LEU A 468 1.43 17.22 -2.57
C LEU A 468 -0.02 17.69 -2.78
N SER A 469 -0.89 16.74 -3.11
CA SER A 469 -2.32 16.95 -3.26
C SER A 469 -3.09 15.70 -2.84
N LEU A 470 -4.32 15.86 -2.34
CA LEU A 470 -5.22 14.74 -2.06
C LEU A 470 -6.06 14.31 -3.26
N ALA A 471 -5.94 14.99 -4.42
CA ALA A 471 -6.82 14.76 -5.56
C ALA A 471 -6.79 13.30 -6.07
N GLY A 472 -5.60 12.68 -6.11
CA GLY A 472 -5.44 11.28 -6.51
C GLY A 472 -6.10 10.32 -5.52
N LEU A 473 -5.82 10.50 -4.22
CA LEU A 473 -6.46 9.74 -3.15
C LEU A 473 -7.99 9.86 -3.18
N GLU A 474 -8.53 11.08 -3.25
CA GLU A 474 -9.96 11.32 -3.22
C GLU A 474 -10.67 10.80 -4.49
N ARG A 475 -9.97 10.77 -5.63
CA ARG A 475 -10.47 10.10 -6.83
C ARG A 475 -10.49 8.57 -6.66
N ALA A 476 -9.42 7.98 -6.11
CA ALA A 476 -9.35 6.54 -5.84
C ALA A 476 -10.49 6.08 -4.89
N CYS A 477 -10.70 6.82 -3.80
CA CYS A 477 -11.75 6.54 -2.84
C CYS A 477 -13.15 6.63 -3.47
N ARG A 478 -13.43 7.67 -4.28
CA ARG A 478 -14.70 7.79 -5.02
C ARG A 478 -14.92 6.62 -5.96
N PHE A 479 -13.90 6.25 -6.73
CA PHE A 479 -13.99 5.12 -7.65
C PHE A 479 -14.27 3.81 -6.93
N LEU A 480 -13.56 3.52 -5.83
CA LEU A 480 -13.81 2.33 -5.00
C LEU A 480 -15.23 2.32 -4.40
N ALA A 481 -15.72 3.48 -3.96
CA ALA A 481 -17.06 3.61 -3.41
C ALA A 481 -18.14 3.30 -4.46
N ASP A 482 -17.93 3.74 -5.70
CA ASP A 482 -18.85 3.55 -6.82
C ASP A 482 -18.86 2.11 -7.33
N VAL A 483 -17.68 1.49 -7.52
CA VAL A 483 -17.60 0.07 -7.93
C VAL A 483 -18.20 -0.86 -6.90
N GLY A 484 -18.11 -0.52 -5.61
CA GLY A 484 -18.74 -1.26 -4.54
C GLY A 484 -20.27 -1.27 -4.57
N ARG A 485 -20.89 -0.24 -5.18
CA ARG A 485 -22.36 -0.22 -5.39
C ARG A 485 -22.80 -1.07 -6.57
N ALA A 486 -21.94 -1.27 -7.57
CA ALA A 486 -22.25 -2.04 -8.77
C ALA A 486 -22.10 -3.57 -8.55
N SER A 487 -21.43 -3.98 -7.47
CA SER A 487 -21.22 -5.38 -7.09
C SER A 487 -22.23 -5.89 -6.04
N GLN A 488 -23.13 -5.03 -5.55
CA GLN A 488 -24.28 -5.35 -4.71
C GLN A 488 -25.54 -5.41 -5.57
#